data_AF-M7ZGT1-F1
#
_entry.id   AF-M7ZGT1-F1
#
_cell.length_a   1.000
_cell.length_b   1.000
_cell.length_c   1.000
_cell.angle_alpha   90.00
_cell.angle_beta   90.00
_cell.angle_gamma   90.00
#
_symmetry.space_group_name_H-M   'P 1'
#
loop_
_entity.id
_entity.type
_entity.pdbx_description
1 polymer ?
#
loop_
_entity_poly.entity_id
_entity_poly.type
_entity_poly.pdbx_seq_one_letter_code
_entity_poly.pdbx_strand_id
1 'polypeptide(L)'
;MTEVSTVFIDIRLTPNQQLPRSMMSNAMTVCAAAGSSAGSHQPSPIPHHAVRRQPTSDQGGIQIHGCSRTHHRQGTRKFPLAMDVSNSRACNMVVALFLALLLAVTATAISEQETTTHIKVYWHDVYSGPSLTAVEVARSPSTNSSKTLFGGVYVIDDALTDGPDLNSSRLVGRAQGMYVSSDKDELAVLMNMNLVFTAGSRYNGSSVAIMGRNSAASGAVREMPVIGGTGIFRWARGYALGTTYAFNISTGDATVEYNVFIRH
;
A
#
# COMPACT_ATOMS: atom_id res chain seq x y z
N MET A 1 -5.49 3.72 16.94
CA MET A 1 -5.65 2.27 16.72
C MET A 1 -5.34 2.03 15.26
N THR A 2 -4.39 1.14 14.95
CA THR A 2 -4.00 0.84 13.57
C THR A 2 -4.77 -0.41 13.12
N GLU A 3 -5.59 -0.28 12.09
CA GLU A 3 -6.42 -1.37 11.60
C GLU A 3 -5.57 -2.27 10.67
N VAL A 4 -5.35 -3.52 11.08
CA VAL A 4 -4.58 -4.50 10.29
C VAL A 4 -5.55 -5.30 9.44
N SER A 5 -5.76 -4.84 8.20
CA SER A 5 -6.59 -5.55 7.22
C SER A 5 -5.91 -6.83 6.75
N THR A 6 -6.32 -7.98 7.31
CA THR A 6 -5.87 -9.30 6.87
C THR A 6 -6.51 -9.65 5.52
N VAL A 7 -5.70 -9.69 4.46
CA VAL A 7 -6.13 -10.14 3.14
C VAL A 7 -6.12 -11.68 3.10
N PHE A 8 -7.30 -12.30 3.00
CA PHE A 8 -7.44 -13.73 2.75
C PHE A 8 -7.38 -14.01 1.24
N ILE A 9 -6.41 -14.81 0.81
CA ILE A 9 -6.32 -15.32 -0.57
C ILE A 9 -7.10 -16.65 -0.63
N ASP A 10 -8.29 -16.63 -1.23
CA ASP A 10 -9.14 -17.82 -1.41
C ASP A 10 -8.63 -18.68 -2.59
N ILE A 11 -7.77 -19.66 -2.30
CA ILE A 11 -7.28 -20.62 -3.30
C ILE A 11 -8.33 -21.73 -3.49
N ARG A 12 -9.24 -21.54 -4.44
CA ARG A 12 -10.17 -22.59 -4.88
C ARG A 12 -9.44 -23.71 -5.61
N LEU A 13 -9.10 -24.77 -4.89
CA LEU A 13 -8.70 -26.05 -5.48
C LEU A 13 -9.92 -26.75 -6.08
N THR A 14 -9.77 -27.30 -7.29
CA THR A 14 -10.82 -28.12 -7.93
C THR A 14 -10.88 -29.51 -7.28
N PRO A 15 -12.01 -30.24 -7.33
CA PRO A 15 -12.28 -31.38 -6.44
C PRO A 15 -11.39 -32.63 -6.60
N ASN A 16 -10.37 -32.60 -7.47
CA ASN A 16 -9.62 -33.80 -7.86
C ASN A 16 -8.09 -33.60 -7.95
N GLN A 17 -7.53 -32.61 -7.25
CA GLN A 17 -6.08 -32.53 -7.01
C GLN A 17 -5.74 -32.78 -5.55
N GLN A 18 -5.12 -33.91 -5.25
CA GLN A 18 -4.44 -34.14 -3.98
C GLN A 18 -3.10 -33.40 -3.99
N LEU A 19 -2.91 -32.50 -3.02
CA LEU A 19 -1.62 -31.84 -2.78
C LEU A 19 -0.54 -32.90 -2.45
N PRO A 20 0.66 -32.81 -3.03
CA PRO A 20 1.76 -33.71 -2.67
C PRO A 20 2.11 -33.56 -1.19
N ARG A 21 2.39 -34.67 -0.51
CA ARG A 21 2.63 -34.70 0.96
C ARG A 21 3.72 -33.73 1.45
N SER A 22 4.65 -33.33 0.58
CA SER A 22 5.68 -32.32 0.86
C SER A 22 5.13 -30.91 1.11
N MET A 23 3.98 -30.52 0.54
CA MET A 23 3.37 -29.20 0.77
C MET A 23 2.64 -29.11 2.11
N MET A 24 2.04 -30.21 2.60
CA MET A 24 1.33 -30.22 3.88
C MET A 24 2.25 -29.93 5.08
N SER A 25 3.52 -30.36 5.02
CA SER A 25 4.48 -30.11 6.10
C SER A 25 4.85 -28.64 6.27
N ASN A 26 4.90 -27.87 5.17
CA ASN A 26 5.34 -26.47 5.22
C ASN A 26 4.22 -25.50 5.61
N ALA A 27 2.96 -25.81 5.27
CA ALA A 27 1.80 -25.02 5.69
C ALA A 27 1.66 -24.97 7.23
N MET A 28 1.96 -26.08 7.91
CA MET A 28 1.86 -26.19 9.36
C MET A 28 2.97 -25.39 10.09
N THR A 29 4.17 -25.29 9.49
CA THR A 29 5.30 -24.53 10.04
C THR A 29 5.08 -23.02 9.99
N VAL A 30 4.43 -22.50 8.95
CA VAL A 30 4.20 -21.05 8.80
C VAL A 30 3.21 -20.51 9.85
N CYS A 31 2.19 -21.28 10.22
CA CYS A 31 1.26 -20.88 11.28
C CYS A 31 1.88 -20.89 12.69
N ALA A 32 2.89 -21.73 12.94
CA ALA A 32 3.53 -21.84 14.25
C ALA A 32 4.49 -20.66 14.57
N ALA A 33 5.04 -20.01 13.54
CA ALA A 33 5.99 -18.91 13.71
C ALA A 33 5.34 -17.55 14.09
N ALA A 34 4.02 -17.44 13.99
CA ALA A 34 3.27 -16.18 14.19
C ALA A 34 2.65 -16.02 15.59
N GLY A 35 2.93 -16.93 16.54
CA GLY A 35 2.26 -16.91 17.85
C GLY A 35 3.04 -17.57 18.98
N SER A 36 4.05 -16.89 19.54
CA SER A 36 4.78 -17.36 20.73
C SER A 36 5.28 -16.22 21.65
N SER A 37 4.37 -15.34 22.09
CA SER A 37 4.66 -14.35 23.14
C SER A 37 3.45 -13.98 24.02
N ALA A 38 2.72 -14.99 24.54
CA ALA A 38 1.74 -14.80 25.61
C ALA A 38 1.74 -15.99 26.59
N GLY A 39 1.66 -15.69 27.89
CA GLY A 39 1.84 -16.67 28.97
C GLY A 39 0.69 -17.64 29.18
N SER A 40 0.97 -18.73 29.88
CA SER A 40 0.05 -19.82 30.22
C SER A 40 -1.03 -19.39 31.22
N HIS A 41 -2.28 -19.29 30.77
CA HIS A 41 -3.48 -19.38 31.63
C HIS A 41 -4.57 -20.16 30.88
N GLN A 42 -4.98 -21.31 31.43
CA GLN A 42 -6.13 -22.08 30.95
C GLN A 42 -7.45 -21.48 31.47
N PRO A 43 -8.51 -21.45 30.64
CA PRO A 43 -9.89 -21.40 31.11
C PRO A 43 -10.62 -22.75 30.86
N SER A 44 -11.41 -23.18 31.85
CA SER A 44 -12.25 -24.38 31.79
C SER A 44 -13.50 -24.22 30.89
N PRO A 45 -14.10 -25.32 30.37
CA PRO A 45 -15.21 -25.24 29.41
C PRO A 45 -16.59 -25.01 30.07
N ILE A 46 -17.47 -24.30 29.36
CA ILE A 46 -18.90 -24.09 29.69
C ILE A 46 -19.74 -24.43 28.43
N PRO A 47 -20.90 -25.11 28.55
CA PRO A 47 -21.46 -25.88 27.44
C PRO A 47 -22.43 -25.12 26.51
N HIS A 48 -22.65 -25.71 25.33
CA HIS A 48 -23.53 -25.21 24.28
C HIS A 48 -25.04 -25.28 24.64
N HIS A 49 -25.79 -24.24 24.30
CA HIS A 49 -27.21 -24.37 23.96
C HIS A 49 -27.58 -23.49 22.76
N ALA A 50 -28.28 -24.09 21.78
CA ALA A 50 -28.69 -23.42 20.55
C ALA A 50 -30.04 -22.71 20.71
N VAL A 51 -30.21 -21.56 20.05
CA VAL A 51 -31.49 -20.85 19.97
C VAL A 51 -31.92 -20.69 18.51
N ARG A 52 -33.11 -21.18 18.19
CA ARG A 52 -33.74 -21.18 16.86
C ARG A 52 -34.64 -19.94 16.71
N ARG A 53 -34.67 -19.33 15.52
CA ARG A 53 -35.58 -18.22 15.17
C ARG A 53 -36.99 -18.74 14.85
N GLN A 54 -38.05 -18.00 15.19
CA GLN A 54 -38.99 -17.39 14.21
C GLN A 54 -40.07 -16.51 14.89
N PRO A 55 -40.78 -15.61 14.15
CA PRO A 55 -41.65 -14.57 14.69
C PRO A 55 -43.16 -14.71 14.35
N THR A 56 -44.01 -14.01 15.11
CA THR A 56 -45.40 -13.57 14.83
C THR A 56 -45.67 -12.35 15.72
N SER A 57 -46.27 -11.20 15.35
CA SER A 57 -47.38 -10.79 14.47
C SER A 57 -48.72 -10.55 15.21
N ASP A 58 -49.03 -9.26 15.36
CA ASP A 58 -50.34 -8.58 15.46
C ASP A 58 -51.43 -8.89 16.52
N GLN A 59 -51.82 -7.78 17.17
CA GLN A 59 -53.17 -7.26 17.45
C GLN A 59 -54.27 -8.12 18.09
N GLY A 60 -54.84 -7.55 19.18
CA GLY A 60 -56.16 -7.87 19.73
C GLY A 60 -56.48 -6.96 20.92
N GLY A 61 -57.36 -5.96 20.74
CA GLY A 61 -57.77 -5.03 21.79
C GLY A 61 -59.07 -5.46 22.51
N ILE A 62 -59.36 -4.88 23.68
CA ILE A 62 -60.66 -4.96 24.39
C ILE A 62 -60.94 -3.66 25.19
N GLN A 63 -62.22 -3.29 25.26
CA GLN A 63 -62.83 -2.14 25.95
C GLN A 63 -64.32 -2.47 26.21
N ILE A 64 -65.06 -1.99 27.22
CA ILE A 64 -64.78 -1.26 28.48
C ILE A 64 -65.76 -1.87 29.55
N HIS A 65 -65.54 -1.80 30.88
CA HIS A 65 -66.11 -0.76 31.78
C HIS A 65 -65.97 -1.19 33.26
N GLY A 66 -65.83 -0.24 34.19
CA GLY A 66 -65.91 -0.47 35.65
C GLY A 66 -65.91 0.86 36.42
N CYS A 67 -66.87 1.05 37.33
CA CYS A 67 -67.20 2.36 37.93
C CYS A 67 -66.60 2.55 39.34
N SER A 68 -66.15 3.76 39.70
CA SER A 68 -66.70 4.56 40.82
C SER A 68 -65.84 5.81 41.16
N ARG A 69 -66.46 6.83 41.74
CA ARG A 69 -65.82 8.08 42.21
C ARG A 69 -65.37 7.97 43.68
N THR A 70 -64.26 8.63 44.00
CA THR A 70 -64.10 9.37 45.27
C THR A 70 -63.19 10.61 45.06
N HIS A 71 -63.45 11.67 45.81
CA HIS A 71 -62.70 12.94 45.75
C HIS A 71 -61.42 12.92 46.61
N HIS A 72 -60.31 13.47 46.12
CA HIS A 72 -59.57 14.47 46.90
C HIS A 72 -58.65 15.41 46.07
N ARG A 73 -58.40 16.58 46.66
CA ARG A 73 -57.75 17.81 46.15
C ARG A 73 -56.44 17.67 45.34
N GLN A 74 -56.25 18.70 44.50
CA GLN A 74 -55.06 19.10 43.73
C GLN A 74 -53.73 19.08 44.50
N GLY A 75 -52.65 18.80 43.77
CA GLY A 75 -51.26 18.91 44.25
C GLY A 75 -50.19 18.78 43.15
N THR A 76 -50.49 19.17 41.90
CA THR A 76 -49.56 19.00 40.78
C THR A 76 -48.42 20.04 40.78
N ARG A 77 -47.28 19.69 41.40
CA ARG A 77 -46.01 20.35 41.06
C ARG A 77 -45.61 19.98 39.63
N LYS A 78 -46.00 20.80 38.66
CA LYS A 78 -45.35 20.80 37.34
C LYS A 78 -43.91 21.26 37.55
N PHE A 79 -42.94 20.39 37.31
CA PHE A 79 -41.57 20.82 37.03
C PHE A 79 -41.51 21.25 35.55
N PRO A 80 -41.28 22.53 35.24
CA PRO A 80 -40.97 22.93 33.88
C PRO A 80 -39.50 22.59 33.62
N LEU A 81 -39.25 21.43 32.99
CA LEU A 81 -38.00 21.22 32.24
C LEU A 81 -38.08 21.96 30.89
N ALA A 82 -38.37 23.25 30.96
CA ALA A 82 -38.07 24.20 29.90
C ALA A 82 -36.68 24.76 30.25
N MET A 83 -35.64 24.26 29.57
CA MET A 83 -34.40 25.02 29.47
C MET A 83 -34.70 26.25 28.62
N ASP A 84 -35.12 27.32 29.30
CA ASP A 84 -35.29 28.63 28.70
C ASP A 84 -33.91 29.11 28.25
N VAL A 85 -33.63 28.97 26.96
CA VAL A 85 -32.42 29.50 26.32
C VAL A 85 -32.58 31.02 26.28
N SER A 86 -32.35 31.62 27.45
CA SER A 86 -32.47 33.05 27.66
C SER A 86 -31.62 33.76 26.61
N ASN A 87 -32.27 34.58 25.78
CA ASN A 87 -31.69 35.43 24.74
C ASN A 87 -30.88 36.61 25.35
N SER A 88 -30.12 36.29 26.39
CA SER A 88 -29.13 37.11 27.03
C SER A 88 -27.92 37.27 26.12
N ARG A 89 -27.28 38.43 26.21
CA ARG A 89 -26.03 38.72 25.46
C ARG A 89 -24.94 37.67 25.72
N ALA A 90 -24.94 37.05 26.92
CA ALA A 90 -24.04 35.97 27.28
C ALA A 90 -24.30 34.69 26.47
N CYS A 91 -25.56 34.26 26.31
CA CYS A 91 -25.87 33.06 25.53
C CYS A 91 -25.48 33.21 24.06
N ASN A 92 -25.79 34.37 23.46
CA ASN A 92 -25.41 34.68 22.08
C ASN A 92 -23.89 34.77 21.91
N MET A 93 -23.15 35.27 22.90
CA MET A 93 -21.68 35.29 22.88
C MET A 93 -21.08 33.88 22.98
N VAL A 94 -21.64 33.00 23.82
CA VAL A 94 -21.21 31.60 23.93
C VAL A 94 -21.50 30.84 22.63
N VAL A 95 -22.69 31.01 22.03
CA VAL A 95 -23.03 30.41 20.73
C VAL A 95 -22.11 30.92 19.62
N ALA A 96 -21.79 32.23 19.59
CA ALA A 96 -20.84 32.80 18.64
C ALA A 96 -19.41 32.25 18.84
N LEU A 97 -18.96 32.08 20.09
CA LEU A 97 -17.67 31.46 20.40
C LEU A 97 -17.61 29.99 19.97
N PHE A 98 -18.67 29.20 20.21
CA PHE A 98 -18.74 27.83 19.74
C PHE A 98 -18.77 27.73 18.20
N LEU A 99 -19.51 28.61 17.51
CA LEU A 99 -19.51 28.69 16.04
C LEU A 99 -18.13 29.09 15.48
N ALA A 100 -17.49 30.09 16.07
CA ALA A 100 -16.14 30.52 15.68
C ALA A 100 -15.10 29.41 15.92
N LEU A 101 -15.22 28.66 17.02
CA LEU A 101 -14.37 27.50 17.29
C LEU A 101 -14.65 26.35 16.31
N LEU A 102 -15.90 26.08 15.95
CA LEU A 102 -16.26 25.08 14.94
C LEU A 102 -15.66 25.44 13.57
N LEU A 103 -15.79 26.70 13.15
CA LEU A 103 -15.20 27.24 11.93
C LEU A 103 -13.67 27.13 11.94
N ALA A 104 -13.03 27.50 13.06
CA ALA A 104 -11.58 27.37 13.22
C ALA A 104 -11.11 25.90 13.15
N VAL A 105 -11.83 24.97 13.79
CA VAL A 105 -11.54 23.53 13.72
C VAL A 105 -11.67 23.00 12.29
N THR A 106 -12.69 23.42 11.53
CA THR A 106 -12.81 23.06 10.11
C THR A 106 -11.71 23.68 9.24
N ALA A 107 -11.24 24.89 9.56
CA ALA A 107 -10.14 25.54 8.86
C ALA A 107 -8.76 24.90 9.14
N THR A 108 -8.61 24.18 10.27
CA THR A 108 -7.40 23.40 10.59
C THR A 108 -7.34 22.02 9.94
N ALA A 109 -8.30 21.67 9.08
CA ALA A 109 -8.14 20.54 8.16
C ALA A 109 -7.08 20.88 7.10
N ILE A 110 -5.80 20.73 7.46
CA ILE A 110 -4.69 20.76 6.52
C ILE A 110 -4.88 19.58 5.58
N SER A 111 -5.48 19.85 4.42
CA SER A 111 -5.45 18.92 3.28
C SER A 111 -3.99 18.80 2.86
N GLU A 112 -3.36 17.64 3.11
CA GLU A 112 -2.11 17.30 2.44
C GLU A 112 -2.42 17.28 0.93
N GLN A 113 -1.94 18.30 0.22
CA GLN A 113 -2.28 18.51 -1.18
C GLN A 113 -1.43 17.57 -2.04
N GLU A 114 -1.89 16.33 -2.18
CA GLU A 114 -1.28 15.26 -2.98
C GLU A 114 -0.91 15.79 -4.37
N THR A 115 0.40 15.88 -4.63
CA THR A 115 0.98 16.42 -5.84
C THR A 115 1.27 15.27 -6.80
N THR A 116 0.76 15.35 -8.03
CA THR A 116 1.15 14.42 -9.09
C THR A 116 2.37 14.96 -9.84
N THR A 117 3.35 14.10 -10.11
CA THR A 117 4.58 14.43 -10.84
C THR A 117 4.88 13.32 -11.85
N HIS A 118 5.16 13.71 -13.10
CA HIS A 118 5.66 12.82 -14.14
C HIS A 118 7.13 13.15 -14.42
N ILE A 119 7.96 12.12 -14.48
CA ILE A 119 9.38 12.20 -14.79
C ILE A 119 9.67 11.25 -15.95
N LYS A 120 10.35 11.75 -16.97
CA LYS A 120 10.95 10.94 -18.04
C LYS A 120 12.47 10.98 -17.92
N VAL A 121 13.11 9.81 -17.90
CA VAL A 121 14.56 9.64 -17.86
C VAL A 121 14.98 8.42 -18.68
N TYR A 122 16.24 8.37 -19.09
CA TYR A 122 16.86 7.19 -19.69
C TYR A 122 17.83 6.56 -18.69
N TRP A 123 17.65 5.26 -18.46
CA TRP A 123 18.47 4.43 -17.58
C TRP A 123 19.45 3.62 -18.42
N HIS A 124 20.73 3.62 -18.03
CA HIS A 124 21.82 3.03 -18.79
C HIS A 124 22.58 1.97 -17.99
N ASP A 125 22.30 0.71 -18.29
CA ASP A 125 22.95 -0.49 -17.76
C ASP A 125 24.25 -0.72 -18.56
N VAL A 126 25.42 -0.67 -17.92
CA VAL A 126 26.72 -0.81 -18.59
C VAL A 126 27.50 -2.00 -18.01
N TYR A 127 27.59 -3.06 -18.81
CA TYR A 127 28.30 -4.31 -18.58
C TYR A 127 29.62 -4.44 -19.34
N SER A 128 29.91 -3.53 -20.28
CA SER A 128 31.13 -3.56 -21.07
C SER A 128 31.99 -2.30 -20.95
N GLY A 129 33.22 -2.41 -21.45
CA GLY A 129 34.20 -1.33 -21.38
C GLY A 129 34.88 -1.19 -20.00
N PRO A 130 35.62 -0.08 -19.78
CA PRO A 130 36.44 0.10 -18.58
C PRO A 130 35.67 0.62 -17.36
N SER A 131 34.44 1.10 -17.54
CA SER A 131 33.66 1.81 -16.51
C SER A 131 32.27 1.18 -16.35
N LEU A 132 32.25 -0.03 -15.78
CA LEU A 132 31.02 -0.77 -15.51
C LEU A 132 30.13 -0.03 -14.51
N THR A 133 28.83 0.04 -14.79
CA THR A 133 27.81 0.51 -13.82
C THR A 133 27.04 -0.64 -13.19
N ALA A 134 27.06 -1.81 -13.83
CA ALA A 134 26.40 -3.02 -13.39
C ALA A 134 27.39 -4.18 -13.22
N VAL A 135 27.28 -4.90 -12.10
CA VAL A 135 28.20 -6.00 -11.74
C VAL A 135 27.44 -7.16 -11.12
N GLU A 136 27.71 -8.36 -11.62
CA GLU A 136 27.19 -9.61 -11.06
C GLU A 136 27.92 -9.95 -9.74
N VAL A 137 27.19 -10.02 -8.63
CA VAL A 137 27.74 -10.23 -7.28
C VAL A 137 27.47 -11.63 -6.70
N ALA A 138 26.46 -12.33 -7.21
CA ALA A 138 26.18 -13.72 -6.83
C ALA A 138 25.48 -14.45 -7.98
N ARG A 139 25.67 -15.78 -8.06
CA ARG A 139 25.02 -16.63 -9.06
C ARG A 139 24.75 -18.04 -8.55
N SER A 140 23.77 -18.71 -9.15
CA SER A 140 23.58 -20.16 -9.01
C SER A 140 24.62 -20.90 -9.87
N PRO A 141 25.08 -22.11 -9.49
CA PRO A 141 25.83 -22.99 -10.39
C PRO A 141 25.13 -23.24 -11.73
N SER A 142 23.79 -23.15 -11.77
CA SER A 142 22.98 -23.32 -12.97
C SER A 142 22.78 -22.05 -13.80
N THR A 143 23.24 -20.87 -13.35
CA THR A 143 22.93 -19.58 -13.98
C THR A 143 23.41 -19.51 -15.42
N ASN A 144 24.67 -19.86 -15.71
CA ASN A 144 25.22 -19.84 -17.07
C ASN A 144 24.55 -20.85 -18.02
N SER A 145 23.94 -21.92 -17.49
CA SER A 145 23.18 -22.90 -18.27
C SER A 145 21.69 -22.56 -18.41
N SER A 146 21.20 -21.54 -17.70
CA SER A 146 19.82 -21.09 -17.80
C SER A 146 19.62 -20.17 -18.99
N LYS A 147 18.56 -20.39 -19.77
CA LYS A 147 18.13 -19.50 -20.86
C LYS A 147 17.77 -18.09 -20.39
N THR A 148 17.46 -17.93 -19.10
CA THR A 148 17.00 -16.69 -18.47
C THR A 148 18.01 -16.11 -17.48
N LEU A 149 19.22 -16.69 -17.39
CA LEU A 149 20.22 -16.38 -16.36
C LEU A 149 19.69 -16.55 -14.91
N PHE A 150 18.63 -17.36 -14.71
CA PHE A 150 18.00 -17.61 -13.41
C PHE A 150 19.01 -17.78 -12.26
N GLY A 151 18.80 -17.02 -11.18
CA GLY A 151 19.66 -17.02 -10.00
C GLY A 151 20.89 -16.09 -10.06
N GLY A 152 21.10 -15.36 -11.15
CA GLY A 152 22.05 -14.25 -11.20
C GLY A 152 21.55 -13.04 -10.40
N VAL A 153 22.45 -12.41 -9.63
CA VAL A 153 22.20 -11.22 -8.81
C VAL A 153 23.20 -10.14 -9.20
N TYR A 154 22.69 -8.96 -9.54
CA TYR A 154 23.46 -7.86 -10.11
C TYR A 154 23.26 -6.59 -9.29
N VAL A 155 24.33 -5.91 -8.90
CA VAL A 155 24.26 -4.57 -8.29
C VAL A 155 24.45 -3.50 -9.35
N ILE A 156 23.79 -2.37 -9.16
CA ILE A 156 23.80 -1.25 -10.11
C ILE A 156 24.05 0.10 -9.44
N ASP A 157 24.80 0.94 -10.12
CA ASP A 157 24.84 2.41 -9.98
C ASP A 157 24.85 3.01 -11.40
N ASP A 158 23.68 3.03 -12.03
CA ASP A 158 23.51 3.38 -13.44
C ASP A 158 23.26 4.86 -13.64
N ALA A 159 23.62 5.39 -14.81
CA ALA A 159 23.29 6.76 -15.17
C ALA A 159 21.78 6.93 -15.42
N LEU A 160 21.23 8.03 -14.92
CA LEU A 160 19.94 8.55 -15.37
C LEU A 160 20.18 9.85 -16.14
N THR A 161 19.76 9.91 -17.39
CA THR A 161 19.91 11.08 -18.26
C THR A 161 18.56 11.57 -18.79
N ASP A 162 18.52 12.76 -19.40
CA ASP A 162 17.32 13.33 -20.03
C ASP A 162 17.16 13.00 -21.52
N GLY A 163 18.10 12.27 -22.12
CA GLY A 163 18.08 11.82 -23.52
C GLY A 163 18.70 10.42 -23.66
N PRO A 164 18.46 9.71 -24.77
CA PRO A 164 18.85 8.30 -24.91
C PRO A 164 20.35 8.06 -25.14
N ASP A 165 21.14 9.08 -25.46
CA ASP A 165 22.57 8.94 -25.71
C ASP A 165 23.38 9.24 -24.43
N LEU A 166 24.06 8.23 -23.88
CA LEU A 166 24.80 8.31 -22.62
C LEU A 166 25.94 9.35 -22.63
N ASN A 167 26.52 9.65 -23.79
CA ASN A 167 27.71 10.50 -23.90
C ASN A 167 27.39 11.99 -24.08
N SER A 168 26.22 12.30 -24.65
CA SER A 168 25.80 13.66 -25.02
C SER A 168 24.58 14.16 -24.27
N SER A 169 23.78 13.28 -23.68
CA SER A 169 22.62 13.65 -22.85
C SER A 169 23.08 14.09 -21.45
N ARG A 170 22.31 14.96 -20.79
CA ARG A 170 22.68 15.48 -19.48
C ARG A 170 22.33 14.47 -18.40
N LEU A 171 23.30 14.15 -17.54
CA LEU A 171 23.08 13.38 -16.32
C LEU A 171 22.12 14.14 -15.38
N VAL A 172 21.03 13.50 -14.96
CA VAL A 172 20.04 14.03 -14.02
C VAL A 172 19.99 13.30 -12.67
N GLY A 173 20.55 12.10 -12.61
CA GLY A 173 20.56 11.27 -11.40
C GLY A 173 21.29 9.95 -11.60
N ARG A 174 21.08 9.03 -10.67
CA ARG A 174 21.58 7.65 -10.69
C ARG A 174 20.48 6.66 -10.34
N ALA A 175 20.49 5.46 -10.90
CA ALA A 175 19.66 4.35 -10.42
C ALA A 175 20.54 3.40 -9.61
N GLN A 176 20.24 3.27 -8.32
CA GLN A 176 21.09 2.59 -7.35
C GLN A 176 20.34 1.46 -6.65
N GLY A 177 20.90 0.26 -6.67
CA GLY A 177 20.29 -0.91 -6.06
C GLY A 177 20.76 -2.20 -6.69
N MET A 178 19.82 -3.09 -7.00
CA MET A 178 20.10 -4.38 -7.61
C MET A 178 18.94 -4.89 -8.46
N TYR A 179 19.24 -5.88 -9.29
CA TYR A 179 18.22 -6.75 -9.87
C TYR A 179 18.63 -8.23 -9.85
N VAL A 180 17.63 -9.09 -9.94
CA VAL A 180 17.81 -10.55 -9.84
C VAL A 180 17.08 -11.23 -10.98
N SER A 181 17.77 -12.08 -11.75
CA SER A 181 17.15 -12.95 -12.75
C SER A 181 16.29 -14.00 -12.05
N SER A 182 15.00 -13.71 -11.94
CA SER A 182 14.07 -14.39 -11.02
C SER A 182 13.02 -15.25 -11.71
N ASP A 183 13.02 -15.30 -13.03
CA ASP A 183 12.10 -16.10 -13.85
C ASP A 183 12.86 -17.23 -14.57
N LYS A 184 12.22 -18.38 -14.74
CA LYS A 184 12.82 -19.60 -15.32
C LYS A 184 12.48 -19.79 -16.80
N ASP A 185 11.39 -19.18 -17.24
CA ASP A 185 10.80 -19.41 -18.56
C ASP A 185 10.93 -18.16 -19.46
N GLU A 186 10.92 -16.96 -18.85
CA GLU A 186 11.13 -15.66 -19.52
C GLU A 186 12.40 -14.98 -19.01
N LEU A 187 13.09 -14.19 -19.86
CA LEU A 187 14.17 -13.30 -19.38
C LEU A 187 13.55 -12.08 -18.67
N ALA A 188 13.18 -12.31 -17.41
CA ALA A 188 12.60 -11.30 -16.52
C ALA A 188 13.35 -11.23 -15.20
N VAL A 189 13.59 -9.99 -14.74
CA VAL A 189 14.29 -9.68 -13.51
C VAL A 189 13.35 -9.07 -12.47
N LEU A 190 13.61 -9.32 -11.19
CA LEU A 190 13.10 -8.50 -10.10
C LEU A 190 13.99 -7.28 -9.97
N MET A 191 13.46 -6.09 -10.25
CA MET A 191 14.13 -4.82 -9.94
C MET A 191 13.92 -4.48 -8.46
N ASN A 192 14.97 -3.97 -7.80
CA ASN A 192 14.91 -3.34 -6.48
C ASN A 192 15.91 -2.18 -6.44
N MET A 193 15.45 -0.98 -6.78
CA MET A 193 16.33 0.18 -7.02
C MET A 193 15.71 1.50 -6.58
N ASN A 194 16.56 2.49 -6.34
CA ASN A 194 16.20 3.87 -6.11
C ASN A 194 16.65 4.74 -7.28
N LEU A 195 15.74 5.53 -7.87
CA LEU A 195 16.11 6.63 -8.74
C LEU A 195 16.49 7.82 -7.85
N VAL A 196 17.78 8.13 -7.77
CA VAL A 196 18.35 9.19 -6.93
C VAL A 196 18.64 10.40 -7.81
N PHE A 197 17.92 11.50 -7.62
CA PHE A 197 18.07 12.70 -8.44
C PHE A 197 19.13 13.62 -7.86
N THR A 198 20.09 14.05 -8.69
CA THR A 198 21.27 14.83 -8.26
C THR A 198 21.46 16.13 -9.04
N ALA A 199 20.71 16.34 -10.13
CA ALA A 199 20.78 17.55 -10.95
C ALA A 199 19.50 18.42 -10.86
N GLY A 200 19.66 19.69 -11.24
CA GLY A 200 18.59 20.69 -11.20
C GLY A 200 18.24 21.15 -9.78
N SER A 201 17.29 22.06 -9.65
CA SER A 201 16.85 22.60 -8.35
C SER A 201 15.63 21.87 -7.77
N ARG A 202 14.78 21.25 -8.61
CA ARG A 202 13.46 20.76 -8.19
C ARG A 202 13.48 19.41 -7.46
N TYR A 203 14.36 18.49 -7.85
CA TYR A 203 14.36 17.10 -7.35
C TYR A 203 15.68 16.68 -6.69
N ASN A 204 16.72 17.51 -6.74
CA ASN A 204 18.05 17.18 -6.21
C ASN A 204 17.99 16.79 -4.72
N GLY A 205 18.64 15.68 -4.37
CA GLY A 205 18.64 15.09 -3.03
C GLY A 205 17.37 14.31 -2.68
N SER A 206 16.43 14.17 -3.63
CA SER A 206 15.23 13.33 -3.48
C SER A 206 15.40 12.01 -4.25
N SER A 207 14.71 10.97 -3.81
CA SER A 207 14.71 9.68 -4.50
C SER A 207 13.33 9.03 -4.60
N VAL A 208 13.18 8.11 -5.55
CA VAL A 208 11.98 7.31 -5.78
C VAL A 208 12.35 5.83 -5.76
N ALA A 209 11.70 5.04 -4.92
CA ALA A 209 11.96 3.61 -4.77
C ALA A 209 11.05 2.80 -5.71
N ILE A 210 11.65 1.92 -6.51
CA ILE A 210 10.96 1.05 -7.48
C ILE A 210 11.29 -0.41 -7.16
N MET A 211 10.24 -1.23 -7.02
CA MET A 211 10.37 -2.66 -6.85
C MET A 211 9.30 -3.38 -7.66
N GLY A 212 9.71 -4.30 -8.54
CA GLY A 212 8.76 -5.01 -9.40
C GLY A 212 9.41 -5.94 -10.42
N ARG A 213 8.58 -6.77 -11.08
CA ARG A 213 9.00 -7.65 -12.18
C ARG A 213 9.20 -6.84 -13.46
N ASN A 214 10.33 -7.02 -14.13
CA ASN A 214 10.71 -6.36 -15.37
C ASN A 214 11.06 -7.44 -16.42
N SER A 215 10.13 -7.74 -17.35
CA SER A 215 10.40 -8.67 -18.46
C SER A 215 11.18 -7.96 -19.57
N ALA A 216 12.51 -8.05 -19.51
CA ALA A 216 13.40 -7.37 -20.46
C ALA A 216 13.21 -7.84 -21.91
N ALA A 217 12.85 -9.11 -22.13
CA ALA A 217 12.73 -9.70 -23.45
C ALA A 217 11.36 -9.55 -24.13
N SER A 218 10.31 -9.10 -23.42
CA SER A 218 8.95 -9.06 -23.99
C SER A 218 8.75 -8.04 -25.13
N GLY A 219 9.66 -7.09 -25.30
CA GLY A 219 9.52 -5.96 -26.24
C GLY A 219 8.40 -4.96 -25.88
N ALA A 220 7.60 -5.27 -24.86
CA ALA A 220 6.48 -4.46 -24.41
C ALA A 220 6.92 -3.37 -23.42
N VAL A 221 5.98 -2.45 -23.14
CA VAL A 221 6.06 -1.51 -22.02
C VAL A 221 5.87 -2.27 -20.72
N ARG A 222 6.72 -2.02 -19.72
CA ARG A 222 6.80 -2.81 -18.48
C ARG A 222 6.48 -1.93 -17.29
N GLU A 223 5.42 -2.26 -16.57
CA GLU A 223 5.00 -1.52 -15.39
C GLU A 223 5.67 -2.06 -14.12
N MET A 224 6.27 -1.17 -13.33
CA MET A 224 6.85 -1.47 -12.02
C MET A 224 6.31 -0.49 -10.97
N PRO A 225 5.82 -0.96 -9.81
CA PRO A 225 5.36 -0.08 -8.75
C PRO A 225 6.43 0.89 -8.23
N VAL A 226 6.01 2.15 -7.99
CA VAL A 226 6.70 3.07 -7.09
C VAL A 226 6.22 2.76 -5.67
N ILE A 227 7.13 2.25 -4.85
CA ILE A 227 6.83 1.74 -3.49
C ILE A 227 7.17 2.74 -2.37
N GLY A 228 7.75 3.89 -2.72
CA GLY A 228 8.13 4.93 -1.77
C GLY A 228 9.02 6.01 -2.39
N GLY A 229 9.44 6.95 -1.55
CA GLY A 229 10.38 8.00 -1.95
C GLY A 229 10.87 8.85 -0.78
N THR A 230 11.83 9.72 -1.06
CA THR A 230 12.51 10.58 -0.09
C THR A 230 12.58 12.02 -0.57
N GLY A 231 12.99 12.94 0.30
CA GLY A 231 13.06 14.37 -0.02
C GLY A 231 11.67 14.93 -0.34
N ILE A 232 11.50 15.50 -1.53
CA ILE A 232 10.20 15.97 -2.03
C ILE A 232 9.21 14.81 -2.23
N PHE A 233 9.69 13.63 -2.63
CA PHE A 233 8.87 12.44 -2.90
C PHE A 233 8.53 11.63 -1.63
N ARG A 234 8.42 12.29 -0.47
CA ARG A 234 7.97 11.62 0.76
C ARG A 234 6.54 11.12 0.56
N TRP A 235 6.22 9.94 1.07
CA TRP A 235 4.92 9.25 0.85
C TRP A 235 4.60 8.92 -0.61
N ALA A 236 5.61 8.95 -1.50
CA ALA A 236 5.45 8.66 -2.92
C ALA A 236 4.85 7.26 -3.17
N ARG A 237 3.89 7.23 -4.08
CA ARG A 237 3.21 6.04 -4.60
C ARG A 237 2.87 6.23 -6.07
N GLY A 238 2.80 5.15 -6.84
CA GLY A 238 2.50 5.22 -8.26
C GLY A 238 3.16 4.10 -9.04
N TYR A 239 3.59 4.39 -10.27
CA TYR A 239 4.13 3.38 -11.18
C TYR A 239 5.17 3.98 -12.13
N ALA A 240 6.06 3.12 -12.62
CA ALA A 240 7.06 3.40 -13.63
C ALA A 240 6.82 2.53 -14.86
N LEU A 241 6.79 3.13 -16.04
CA LEU A 241 6.69 2.43 -17.32
C LEU A 241 8.07 2.43 -17.99
N GLY A 242 8.67 1.25 -18.11
CA GLY A 242 9.95 1.02 -18.79
C GLY A 242 9.76 0.53 -20.23
N THR A 243 10.42 1.19 -21.18
CA THR A 243 10.47 0.79 -22.61
C THR A 243 11.93 0.64 -23.03
N THR A 244 12.30 -0.48 -23.64
CA THR A 244 13.69 -0.70 -24.08
C THR A 244 13.97 0.16 -25.31
N TYR A 245 14.93 1.08 -25.20
CA TYR A 245 15.38 1.93 -26.31
C TYR A 245 16.49 1.23 -27.11
N ALA A 246 17.46 0.64 -26.42
CA ALA A 246 18.53 -0.16 -27.00
C ALA A 246 18.90 -1.32 -26.07
N PHE A 247 19.30 -2.46 -26.63
CA PHE A 247 19.86 -3.58 -25.88
C PHE A 247 20.89 -4.31 -26.75
N ASN A 248 22.14 -4.38 -26.28
CA ASN A 248 23.21 -5.10 -26.94
C ASN A 248 23.35 -6.51 -26.33
N ILE A 249 22.74 -7.50 -26.99
CA ILE A 249 22.72 -8.89 -26.53
C ILE A 249 24.14 -9.47 -26.32
N SER A 250 25.14 -8.98 -27.06
CA SER A 250 26.52 -9.49 -26.98
C SER A 250 27.28 -8.98 -25.75
N THR A 251 26.91 -7.83 -25.20
CA THR A 251 27.59 -7.22 -24.05
C THR A 251 26.74 -7.19 -22.79
N GLY A 252 25.41 -7.22 -22.92
CA GLY A 252 24.47 -6.97 -21.84
C GLY A 252 24.08 -5.49 -21.68
N ASP A 253 24.73 -4.56 -22.38
CA ASP A 253 24.47 -3.12 -22.23
C ASP A 253 23.04 -2.76 -22.65
N ALA A 254 22.33 -1.97 -21.84
CA ALA A 254 20.94 -1.62 -22.06
C ALA A 254 20.71 -0.11 -21.89
N THR A 255 19.84 0.46 -22.73
CA THR A 255 19.23 1.77 -22.49
C THR A 255 17.72 1.62 -22.44
N VAL A 256 17.10 2.05 -21.34
CA VAL A 256 15.66 1.95 -21.10
C VAL A 256 15.09 3.34 -20.83
N GLU A 257 14.07 3.73 -21.60
CA GLU A 257 13.27 4.89 -21.29
C GLU A 257 12.32 4.56 -20.13
N TYR A 258 12.39 5.32 -19.04
CA TYR A 258 11.48 5.24 -17.91
C TYR A 258 10.56 6.47 -17.88
N ASN A 259 9.26 6.23 -17.84
CA ASN A 259 8.23 7.23 -17.56
C ASN A 259 7.62 6.92 -16.17
N VAL A 260 7.96 7.73 -15.18
CA VAL A 260 7.59 7.51 -13.77
C VAL A 260 6.49 8.49 -13.37
N PHE A 261 5.36 7.96 -12.91
CA PHE A 261 4.19 8.71 -12.47
C PHE A 261 4.05 8.56 -10.95
N ILE A 262 4.23 9.67 -10.24
CA ILE A 262 4.40 9.72 -8.79
C ILE A 262 3.30 10.59 -8.20
N ARG A 263 2.63 10.12 -7.15
CA ARG A 263 1.83 10.96 -6.25
C ARG A 263 2.51 11.02 -4.89
N HIS A 264 2.71 12.22 -4.35
CA HIS A 264 3.42 12.52 -3.10
C HIS A 264 2.77 13.69 -2.37
#